data_AF-A0A3S4TM92-F1
#
_entry.id   AF-A0A3S4TM92-F1
#
_cell.length_a   1.000
_cell.length_b   1.000
_cell.length_c   1.000
_cell.angle_alpha   90.00
_cell.angle_beta   90.00
_cell.angle_gamma   90.00
#
_symmetry.space_group_name_H-M   'P 1'
#
loop_
_entity.id
_entity.type
_entity.pdbx_description
1 polymer ?
#
loop_
_entity_poly.entity_id
_entity_poly.type
_entity_poly.pdbx_seq_one_letter_code
_entity_poly.pdbx_strand_id
1 'polypeptide(L)'
;MKKTLLAAIIAASMVSGCSMLGATEQTPAQLNAKSQELAAQEYTESSIQPVEQVRMAVNSLFKESTPIYADYTKHVDTNKVGGQVSSALMMKETDEERDAFLADLKANKTDDYNAYIAFINDKYMDSIYKRALKVGAEIAVQTMAFSELNQTSLLSQIDFSELGNEKDKLVLTADQVMMLNDTVYSLYQEYQYNKAADLIK
;
A
#
# COMPACT_ATOMS: atom_id res chain seq x y z
N MET A 1 -31.33 -11.03 -1.53
CA MET A 1 -30.96 -9.73 -0.92
C MET A 1 -29.66 -9.80 -0.11
N LYS A 2 -29.43 -10.80 0.76
CA LYS A 2 -28.21 -10.85 1.60
C LYS A 2 -26.96 -11.46 0.95
N LYS A 3 -27.08 -12.45 0.04
CA LYS A 3 -25.97 -12.91 -0.83
C LYS A 3 -25.46 -11.80 -1.76
N THR A 4 -26.32 -10.83 -2.05
CA THR A 4 -26.03 -9.61 -2.81
C THR A 4 -25.15 -8.64 -2.02
N LEU A 5 -25.12 -8.71 -0.68
CA LEU A 5 -24.31 -7.85 0.17
C LEU A 5 -22.84 -8.30 0.23
N LEU A 6 -22.58 -9.61 0.30
CA LEU A 6 -21.21 -10.13 0.23
C LEU A 6 -20.63 -9.99 -1.18
N ALA A 7 -21.45 -10.21 -2.22
CA ALA A 7 -21.10 -9.84 -3.59
C ALA A 7 -20.81 -8.34 -3.72
N ALA A 8 -21.59 -7.47 -3.05
CA ALA A 8 -21.35 -6.04 -3.05
C ALA A 8 -20.15 -5.61 -2.19
N ILE A 9 -19.75 -6.37 -1.16
CA ILE A 9 -18.54 -6.09 -0.35
C ILE A 9 -17.30 -6.57 -1.08
N ILE A 10 -17.35 -7.77 -1.69
CA ILE A 10 -16.27 -8.27 -2.55
C ILE A 10 -16.15 -7.38 -3.78
N ALA A 11 -17.26 -7.06 -4.46
CA ALA A 11 -17.26 -6.10 -5.55
C ALA A 11 -16.92 -4.67 -5.09
N ALA A 12 -17.30 -4.18 -3.91
CA ALA A 12 -16.86 -2.86 -3.43
C ALA A 12 -15.36 -2.85 -3.11
N SER A 13 -14.83 -3.93 -2.53
CA SER A 13 -13.39 -4.11 -2.30
C SER A 13 -12.60 -4.31 -3.61
N MET A 14 -13.27 -4.69 -4.71
CA MET A 14 -12.67 -4.90 -6.03
C MET A 14 -12.97 -3.78 -7.04
N VAL A 15 -14.00 -2.95 -6.82
CA VAL A 15 -14.28 -1.72 -7.60
C VAL A 15 -13.38 -0.58 -7.11
N SER A 16 -12.91 -0.62 -5.86
CA SER A 16 -11.69 0.10 -5.45
C SER A 16 -10.40 -0.52 -6.03
N GLY A 17 -10.50 -1.59 -6.80
CA GLY A 17 -9.38 -2.46 -7.15
C GLY A 17 -8.59 -2.08 -8.40
N CYS A 18 -8.96 -1.05 -9.18
CA CYS A 18 -8.17 -0.68 -10.38
C CYS A 18 -8.37 0.75 -10.92
N SER A 19 -9.22 1.58 -10.32
CA SER A 19 -9.31 3.00 -10.69
C SER A 19 -9.05 3.83 -9.44
N MET A 20 -8.07 4.74 -9.48
CA MET A 20 -7.89 5.77 -8.45
C MET A 20 -7.48 5.23 -7.06
N LEU A 21 -6.22 4.86 -6.87
CA LEU A 21 -5.62 4.93 -5.54
C LEU A 21 -4.47 5.93 -5.62
N GLY A 22 -4.85 7.21 -5.73
CA GLY A 22 -4.01 8.28 -5.23
C GLY A 22 -3.72 7.98 -3.77
N ALA A 23 -2.49 8.26 -3.31
CA ALA A 23 -2.14 8.10 -1.92
C ALA A 23 -3.26 8.70 -1.05
N THR A 24 -3.76 7.94 -0.07
CA THR A 24 -4.69 8.50 0.91
C THR A 24 -4.06 9.77 1.50
N GLU A 25 -4.85 10.81 1.81
CA GLU A 25 -4.34 12.08 2.39
C GLU A 25 -3.70 11.90 3.80
N GLN A 26 -3.43 10.66 4.20
CA GLN A 26 -2.87 10.29 5.49
C GLN A 26 -1.35 10.50 5.50
N THR A 27 -0.87 11.12 6.57
CA THR A 27 0.57 11.28 6.84
C THR A 27 1.24 9.93 7.11
N PRO A 28 2.57 9.83 6.95
CA PRO A 28 3.30 8.61 7.28
C PRO A 28 3.09 8.09 8.71
N ALA A 29 2.90 8.99 9.67
CA ALA A 29 2.60 8.62 11.06
C ALA A 29 1.20 8.01 11.21
N GLN A 30 0.19 8.54 10.52
CA GLN A 30 -1.18 8.01 10.54
C GLN A 30 -1.24 6.63 9.89
N LEU A 31 -0.56 6.46 8.76
CA LEU A 31 -0.43 5.18 8.07
C LEU A 31 0.31 4.15 8.94
N ASN A 32 1.36 4.55 9.66
CA ASN A 32 2.06 3.63 10.56
C ASN A 32 1.17 3.22 11.73
N ALA A 33 0.42 4.14 12.33
CA ALA A 33 -0.54 3.82 13.38
C ALA A 33 -1.63 2.84 12.90
N LYS A 34 -2.17 3.05 11.69
CA LYS A 34 -3.13 2.13 11.06
C LYS A 34 -2.53 0.75 10.79
N SER A 35 -1.27 0.69 10.34
CA SER A 35 -0.56 -0.59 10.18
C SER A 35 -0.41 -1.33 11.52
N GLN A 36 -0.09 -0.64 12.61
CA GLN A 36 -0.02 -1.27 13.94
C GLN A 36 -1.40 -1.74 14.43
N GLU A 37 -2.46 -0.97 14.18
CA GLU A 37 -3.83 -1.37 14.51
C GLU A 37 -4.23 -2.65 13.77
N LEU A 38 -3.99 -2.70 12.45
CA LEU A 38 -4.28 -3.89 11.63
C LEU A 38 -3.39 -5.08 12.01
N ALA A 39 -2.14 -4.85 12.41
CA ALA A 39 -1.24 -5.91 12.88
C ALA A 39 -1.66 -6.49 14.23
N ALA A 40 -2.41 -5.73 15.04
CA ALA A 40 -2.99 -6.21 16.29
C ALA A 40 -4.26 -7.06 16.09
N GLN A 41 -4.87 -7.02 14.89
CA GLN A 41 -6.02 -7.87 14.58
C GLN A 41 -5.56 -9.31 14.29
N GLU A 42 -6.26 -10.27 14.90
CA GLU A 42 -5.91 -11.68 14.75
C GLU A 42 -6.30 -12.20 13.36
N TYR A 43 -5.34 -12.81 12.68
CA TYR A 43 -5.61 -13.52 11.43
C TYR A 43 -6.30 -14.85 11.73
N THR A 44 -7.54 -15.00 11.26
CA THR A 44 -8.28 -16.27 11.29
C THR A 44 -8.48 -16.80 9.87
N GLU A 45 -8.24 -18.09 9.67
CA GLU A 45 -8.41 -18.77 8.37
C GLU A 45 -9.87 -18.72 7.89
N SER A 46 -10.05 -18.54 6.59
CA SER A 46 -11.34 -18.59 5.90
C SER A 46 -11.73 -20.05 5.67
N SER A 47 -13.02 -20.37 5.78
CA SER A 47 -13.53 -21.68 5.38
C SER A 47 -13.50 -21.90 3.86
N ILE A 48 -13.27 -20.84 3.08
CA ILE A 48 -13.31 -20.84 1.62
C ILE A 48 -11.88 -20.96 1.09
N GLN A 49 -11.46 -22.18 0.76
CA GLN A 49 -10.07 -22.49 0.38
C GLN A 49 -9.44 -21.55 -0.67
N PRO A 50 -10.11 -21.23 -1.80
CA PRO A 50 -9.53 -20.29 -2.78
C PRO A 50 -9.35 -18.87 -2.24
N VAL A 51 -10.22 -18.42 -1.33
CA VAL A 51 -10.09 -17.12 -0.66
C VAL A 51 -8.95 -17.18 0.33
N GLU A 52 -8.85 -18.26 1.11
CA GLU A 52 -7.81 -18.43 2.12
C GLU A 52 -6.40 -18.38 1.52
N GLN A 53 -6.19 -18.97 0.34
CA GLN A 53 -4.90 -18.90 -0.35
C GLN A 53 -4.44 -17.45 -0.60
N VAL A 54 -5.36 -16.58 -1.04
CA VAL A 54 -5.04 -15.17 -1.29
C VAL A 54 -4.91 -14.40 0.02
N ARG A 55 -5.81 -14.63 0.99
CA ARG A 55 -5.76 -13.98 2.31
C ARG A 55 -4.46 -14.27 3.05
N MET A 56 -3.98 -15.52 2.98
CA MET A 56 -2.74 -15.94 3.62
C MET A 56 -1.53 -15.22 2.98
N ALA A 57 -1.51 -15.10 1.65
CA ALA A 57 -0.46 -14.38 0.94
C ALA A 57 -0.45 -12.88 1.32
N VAL A 58 -1.62 -12.23 1.29
CA VAL A 58 -1.79 -10.81 1.71
C VAL A 58 -1.32 -10.61 3.15
N ASN A 59 -1.75 -11.47 4.08
CA ASN A 59 -1.37 -11.38 5.48
C ASN A 59 0.15 -11.59 5.69
N SER A 60 0.79 -12.48 4.94
CA SER A 60 2.24 -12.65 4.97
C SER A 60 2.96 -11.39 4.51
N LEU A 61 2.56 -10.85 3.35
CA LEU A 61 3.11 -9.60 2.81
C LEU A 61 2.89 -8.42 3.77
N PHE A 62 1.73 -8.35 4.40
CA PHE A 62 1.41 -7.33 5.42
C PHE A 62 2.35 -7.39 6.63
N LYS A 63 2.63 -8.60 7.14
CA LYS A 63 3.56 -8.78 8.26
C LYS A 63 5.00 -8.43 7.86
N GLU A 64 5.41 -8.77 6.64
CA GLU A 64 6.72 -8.39 6.10
C GLU A 64 6.85 -6.88 5.86
N SER A 65 5.76 -6.22 5.45
CA SER A 65 5.74 -4.79 5.13
C SER A 65 5.73 -3.88 6.35
N THR A 66 5.07 -4.29 7.43
CA THR A 66 4.92 -3.51 8.66
C THR A 66 6.25 -2.94 9.19
N PRO A 67 7.33 -3.72 9.38
CA PRO A 67 8.60 -3.17 9.83
C PRO A 67 9.29 -2.27 8.79
N ILE A 68 9.08 -2.51 7.49
CA ILE A 68 9.63 -1.66 6.42
C ILE A 68 9.02 -0.26 6.53
N TYR A 69 7.71 -0.18 6.72
CA TYR A 69 7.03 1.10 6.82
C TYR A 69 7.34 1.83 8.13
N ALA A 70 7.44 1.10 9.24
CA ALA A 70 7.88 1.69 10.51
C ALA A 70 9.28 2.32 10.40
N ASP A 71 10.21 1.64 9.71
CA ASP A 71 11.54 2.19 9.42
C ASP A 71 11.47 3.45 8.56
N TYR A 72 10.61 3.47 7.54
CA TYR A 72 10.38 4.63 6.69
C TYR A 72 9.83 5.83 7.47
N THR A 73 8.75 5.64 8.24
CA THR A 73 8.15 6.71 9.05
C THR A 73 9.18 7.31 10.00
N LYS A 74 9.99 6.46 10.65
CA LYS A 74 11.08 6.91 11.52
C LYS A 74 12.10 7.75 10.76
N HIS A 75 12.47 7.35 9.55
CA HIS A 75 13.45 8.07 8.73
C HIS A 75 12.94 9.43 8.25
N VAL A 76 11.66 9.51 7.88
CA VAL A 76 10.95 10.75 7.56
C VAL A 76 10.97 11.71 8.74
N ASP A 77 10.67 11.22 9.94
CA ASP A 77 10.63 12.03 11.17
C ASP A 77 12.01 12.62 11.52
N THR A 78 13.09 11.87 11.28
CA THR A 78 14.46 12.32 11.52
C THR A 78 15.03 13.20 10.40
N ASN A 79 14.44 13.16 9.20
CA ASN A 79 14.89 13.90 8.01
C ASN A 79 13.76 14.78 7.46
N LYS A 80 13.27 15.70 8.28
CA LYS A 80 12.02 16.45 8.06
C LYS A 80 11.86 17.04 6.66
N VAL A 81 12.87 17.70 6.10
CA VAL A 81 12.76 18.37 4.79
C VAL A 81 12.63 17.34 3.65
N GLY A 82 13.57 16.38 3.58
CA GLY A 82 13.52 15.33 2.55
C GLY A 82 12.25 14.48 2.66
N GLY A 83 11.84 14.14 3.88
CA GLY A 83 10.60 13.39 4.15
C GLY A 83 9.33 14.17 3.80
N GLN A 84 9.30 15.49 4.01
CA GLN A 84 8.18 16.35 3.59
C GLN A 84 8.06 16.42 2.07
N VAL A 85 9.18 16.57 1.36
CA VAL A 85 9.21 16.57 -0.11
C VAL A 85 8.77 15.21 -0.66
N SER A 86 9.29 14.11 -0.11
CA SER A 86 8.88 12.74 -0.45
C SER A 86 7.37 12.55 -0.26
N SER A 87 6.83 12.94 0.91
CA SER A 87 5.38 12.86 1.17
C SER A 87 4.56 13.70 0.19
N ALA A 88 5.02 14.91 -0.15
CA ALA A 88 4.34 15.78 -1.11
C ALA A 88 4.34 15.21 -2.54
N LEU A 89 5.40 14.49 -2.92
CA LEU A 89 5.49 13.79 -4.21
C LEU A 89 4.56 12.58 -4.28
N MET A 90 4.42 11.83 -3.19
CA MET A 90 3.49 10.69 -3.11
C MET A 90 2.03 11.12 -3.23
N MET A 91 1.71 12.35 -2.83
CA MET A 91 0.38 12.94 -3.02
C MET A 91 0.09 13.42 -4.44
N LYS A 92 1.07 13.38 -5.36
CA LYS A 92 0.86 13.70 -6.78
C LYS A 92 0.34 12.48 -7.51
N GLU A 93 -0.68 12.66 -8.32
CA GLU A 93 -1.36 11.56 -9.00
C GLU A 93 -0.62 11.17 -10.28
N THR A 94 0.01 12.14 -10.96
CA THR A 94 0.68 11.91 -12.25
C THR A 94 2.17 12.25 -12.21
N ASP A 95 2.92 11.70 -13.17
CA ASP A 95 4.35 12.00 -13.32
C ASP A 95 4.56 13.46 -13.73
N GLU A 96 3.67 14.05 -14.54
CA GLU A 96 3.75 15.47 -14.91
C GLU A 96 3.61 16.40 -13.71
N GLU A 97 2.74 16.06 -12.75
CA GLU A 97 2.60 16.81 -11.50
C GLU A 97 3.85 16.69 -10.61
N ARG A 98 4.47 15.50 -10.58
CA ARG A 98 5.72 15.27 -9.85
C ARG A 98 6.87 16.05 -10.48
N ASP A 99 6.98 16.02 -11.80
CA ASP A 99 8.00 16.74 -12.56
C ASP A 99 7.86 18.26 -12.37
N ALA A 100 6.64 18.78 -12.47
CA ALA A 100 6.37 20.21 -12.23
C ALA A 100 6.72 20.63 -10.80
N PHE A 101 6.38 19.79 -9.81
CA PHE A 101 6.72 20.03 -8.41
C PHE A 101 8.23 20.04 -8.18
N LEU A 102 8.97 19.09 -8.76
CA LEU A 102 10.43 19.02 -8.64
C LEU A 102 11.13 20.17 -9.36
N ALA A 103 10.62 20.58 -10.53
CA ALA A 103 11.12 21.73 -11.27
C ALA A 103 10.94 23.03 -10.47
N ASP A 104 9.77 23.23 -9.87
CA ASP A 104 9.50 24.35 -8.98
C ASP A 104 10.42 24.33 -7.75
N LEU A 105 10.53 23.18 -7.09
CA LEU A 105 11.41 23.00 -5.93
C LEU A 105 12.86 23.34 -6.28
N LYS A 106 13.36 22.86 -7.42
CA LYS A 106 14.72 23.13 -7.89
C LYS A 106 14.96 24.62 -8.18
N ALA A 107 13.99 25.30 -8.77
CA ALA A 107 14.10 26.71 -9.15
C ALA A 107 13.91 27.68 -7.98
N ASN A 108 12.98 27.38 -7.07
CA ASN A 108 12.50 28.32 -6.06
C ASN A 108 12.86 27.90 -4.62
N LYS A 109 13.22 26.64 -4.38
CA LYS A 109 13.58 26.07 -3.06
C LYS A 109 14.73 25.07 -3.16
N THR A 110 15.85 25.50 -3.76
CA THR A 110 16.98 24.63 -4.09
C THR A 110 17.54 23.84 -2.90
N ASP A 111 17.51 24.40 -1.69
CA ASP A 111 17.95 23.70 -0.47
C ASP A 111 17.04 22.50 -0.14
N ASP A 112 15.72 22.65 -0.27
CA ASP A 112 14.75 21.57 -0.05
C ASP A 112 14.91 20.48 -1.11
N TYR A 113 15.16 20.88 -2.37
CA TYR A 113 15.47 19.94 -3.46
C TYR A 113 16.73 19.15 -3.16
N ASN A 114 17.82 19.80 -2.75
CA ASN A 114 19.06 19.10 -2.43
C ASN A 114 18.91 18.19 -1.20
N ALA A 115 18.14 18.60 -0.19
CA ALA A 115 17.84 17.78 0.97
C ALA A 115 17.03 16.53 0.60
N TYR A 116 16.07 16.66 -0.33
CA TYR A 116 15.34 15.53 -0.88
C TYR A 116 16.24 14.58 -1.68
N ILE A 117 17.10 15.09 -2.56
CA ILE A 117 18.07 14.26 -3.29
C ILE A 117 18.99 13.52 -2.33
N ALA A 118 19.46 14.17 -1.26
CA ALA A 118 20.27 13.52 -0.23
C ALA A 118 19.50 12.43 0.50
N PHE A 119 18.22 12.68 0.83
CA PHE A 119 17.33 11.73 1.50
C PHE A 119 17.09 10.46 0.67
N ILE A 120 16.69 10.58 -0.59
CA ILE A 120 16.39 9.39 -1.43
C ILE A 120 17.63 8.58 -1.81
N ASN A 121 18.83 9.19 -1.74
CA ASN A 121 20.10 8.54 -2.06
C ASN A 121 20.88 8.07 -0.82
N ASP A 122 20.36 8.28 0.39
CA ASP A 122 21.04 7.78 1.57
C ASP A 122 20.92 6.26 1.71
N LYS A 123 21.86 5.66 2.44
CA LYS A 123 21.95 4.20 2.60
C LYS A 123 20.74 3.60 3.31
N TYR A 124 20.08 4.38 4.16
CA TYR A 124 18.95 3.91 4.94
C TYR A 124 17.70 3.83 4.04
N MET A 125 17.46 4.88 3.25
CA MET A 125 16.37 4.92 2.28
C MET A 125 16.56 3.91 1.14
N ASP A 126 17.77 3.73 0.63
CA ASP A 126 18.09 2.66 -0.34
C ASP A 126 17.75 1.27 0.23
N SER A 127 18.06 1.02 1.51
CA SER A 127 17.69 -0.24 2.17
C SER A 127 16.17 -0.37 2.37
N ILE A 128 15.44 0.72 2.58
CA ILE A 128 13.97 0.71 2.63
C ILE A 128 13.42 0.37 1.25
N TYR A 129 13.85 1.06 0.20
CA TYR A 129 13.38 0.83 -1.17
C TYR A 129 13.63 -0.60 -1.65
N LYS A 130 14.80 -1.18 -1.37
CA LYS A 130 15.08 -2.59 -1.74
C LYS A 130 14.13 -3.58 -1.08
N ARG A 131 13.82 -3.37 0.20
CA ARG A 131 12.85 -4.21 0.92
C ARG A 131 11.43 -3.97 0.41
N ALA A 132 11.07 -2.71 0.17
CA ALA A 132 9.77 -2.32 -0.36
C ALA A 132 9.54 -2.88 -1.77
N LEU A 133 10.56 -2.91 -2.63
CA LEU A 133 10.46 -3.44 -3.99
C LEU A 133 10.12 -4.93 -4.02
N LYS A 134 10.69 -5.74 -3.12
CA LYS A 134 10.37 -7.16 -3.01
C LYS A 134 8.88 -7.36 -2.71
N VAL A 135 8.39 -6.69 -1.67
CA VAL A 135 7.00 -6.82 -1.22
C VAL A 135 6.03 -6.12 -2.19
N GLY A 136 6.42 -4.99 -2.77
CA GLY A 136 5.65 -4.18 -3.71
C GLY A 136 5.40 -4.87 -5.06
N ALA A 137 6.35 -5.70 -5.53
CA ALA A 137 6.12 -6.53 -6.71
C ALA A 137 5.13 -7.68 -6.40
N GLU A 138 5.27 -8.31 -5.23
CA GLU A 138 4.42 -9.43 -4.83
C GLU A 138 2.98 -8.99 -4.53
N ILE A 139 2.76 -7.81 -3.92
CA ILE A 139 1.41 -7.28 -3.69
C ILE A 139 0.66 -7.03 -4.99
N ALA A 140 1.31 -6.48 -6.03
CA ALA A 140 0.66 -6.24 -7.32
C ALA A 140 0.11 -7.53 -7.94
N VAL A 141 0.88 -8.63 -7.84
CA VAL A 141 0.45 -9.97 -8.28
C VAL A 141 -0.72 -10.49 -7.45
N GLN A 142 -0.67 -10.34 -6.13
CA GLN A 142 -1.75 -10.81 -5.25
C GLN A 142 -3.03 -9.99 -5.38
N THR A 143 -2.94 -8.68 -5.62
CA THR A 143 -4.10 -7.82 -5.89
C THR A 143 -4.81 -8.25 -7.17
N MET A 144 -4.06 -8.56 -8.24
CA MET A 144 -4.65 -9.11 -9.47
C MET A 144 -5.33 -10.46 -9.20
N ALA A 145 -4.64 -11.38 -8.53
CA ALA A 145 -5.20 -12.69 -8.18
C ALA A 145 -6.46 -12.58 -7.31
N PHE A 146 -6.51 -11.63 -6.38
CA PHE A 146 -7.70 -11.34 -5.56
C PHE A 146 -8.85 -10.81 -6.44
N SER A 147 -8.56 -9.91 -7.38
CA SER A 147 -9.57 -9.34 -8.30
C SER A 147 -10.18 -10.36 -9.27
N GLU A 148 -9.44 -11.42 -9.59
CA GLU A 148 -9.86 -12.50 -10.49
C GLU A 148 -10.71 -13.58 -9.80
N LEU A 149 -10.90 -13.50 -8.48
CA LEU A 149 -11.72 -14.46 -7.74
C LEU A 149 -13.18 -14.43 -8.22
N ASN A 150 -13.69 -15.60 -8.66
CA ASN A 150 -15.06 -15.76 -9.10
C ASN A 150 -16.05 -15.68 -7.91
N GLN A 151 -16.52 -14.47 -7.64
CA GLN A 151 -17.43 -14.17 -6.53
C GLN A 151 -18.68 -15.07 -6.50
N THR A 152 -19.23 -15.42 -7.67
CA THR A 152 -20.43 -16.26 -7.77
C THR A 152 -20.17 -17.68 -7.30
N SER A 153 -19.00 -18.23 -7.63
CA SER A 153 -18.57 -19.55 -7.16
C SER A 153 -18.30 -19.55 -5.66
N LEU A 154 -17.69 -18.49 -5.13
CA LEU A 154 -17.41 -18.36 -3.69
C LEU A 154 -18.69 -18.27 -2.85
N LEU A 155 -19.71 -17.53 -3.32
CA LEU A 155 -21.01 -17.40 -2.65
C LEU A 155 -21.82 -18.70 -2.59
N SER A 156 -21.48 -19.69 -3.41
CA SER A 156 -22.10 -21.01 -3.41
C SER A 156 -21.49 -21.98 -2.39
N GLN A 157 -20.30 -21.65 -1.86
CA GLN A 157 -19.55 -22.48 -0.91
C GLN A 157 -19.76 -22.09 0.56
N ILE A 158 -20.49 -21.00 0.83
CA ILE A 158 -20.70 -20.46 2.18
C ILE A 158 -22.12 -20.73 2.66
N ASP A 159 -22.24 -21.32 3.86
CA ASP A 159 -23.50 -21.40 4.57
C ASP A 159 -23.92 -20.04 5.15
N PHE A 160 -25.22 -19.78 5.18
CA PHE A 160 -25.72 -18.46 5.57
C PHE A 160 -25.31 -18.04 7.00
N SER A 161 -25.14 -19.01 7.90
CA SER A 161 -24.64 -18.79 9.28
C SER A 161 -23.17 -18.37 9.34
N GLU A 162 -22.38 -18.66 8.31
CA GLU A 162 -20.94 -18.39 8.26
C GLU A 162 -20.61 -17.06 7.59
N LEU A 163 -21.58 -16.46 6.88
CA LEU A 163 -21.41 -15.20 6.14
C LEU A 163 -20.90 -14.04 6.99
N GLY A 164 -21.31 -13.95 8.26
CA GLY A 164 -20.87 -12.89 9.16
C GLY A 164 -19.36 -12.99 9.44
N ASN A 165 -18.90 -14.19 9.79
CA ASN A 165 -17.50 -14.45 10.09
C ASN A 165 -16.61 -14.33 8.85
N GLU A 166 -17.08 -14.81 7.69
CA GLU A 166 -16.34 -14.68 6.43
C GLU A 166 -16.27 -13.23 5.94
N LYS A 167 -17.27 -12.41 6.22
CA LYS A 167 -17.23 -10.98 5.93
C LYS A 167 -16.08 -10.29 6.67
N ASP A 168 -15.97 -10.50 7.99
CA ASP A 168 -14.95 -9.79 8.80
C ASP A 168 -13.53 -10.18 8.37
N LYS A 169 -13.34 -11.46 7.99
CA LYS A 169 -12.10 -11.98 7.40
C LYS A 169 -11.73 -11.29 6.09
N LEU A 170 -12.70 -11.07 5.21
CA LEU A 170 -12.51 -10.37 3.93
C LEU A 170 -12.26 -8.87 4.13
N VAL A 171 -12.94 -8.24 5.10
CA VAL A 171 -12.72 -6.83 5.46
C VAL A 171 -11.28 -6.63 5.94
N LEU A 172 -10.80 -7.45 6.87
CA LEU A 172 -9.40 -7.40 7.32
C LEU A 172 -8.42 -7.53 6.14
N THR A 173 -8.70 -8.45 5.22
CA THR A 173 -7.84 -8.67 4.05
C THR A 173 -7.84 -7.44 3.13
N ALA A 174 -9.01 -6.85 2.88
CA ALA A 174 -9.13 -5.63 2.08
C ALA A 174 -8.38 -4.46 2.74
N ASP A 175 -8.52 -4.28 4.06
CA ASP A 175 -7.81 -3.25 4.81
C ASP A 175 -6.29 -3.44 4.75
N GLN A 176 -5.81 -4.69 4.84
CA GLN A 176 -4.39 -5.02 4.68
C GLN A 176 -3.88 -4.72 3.25
N VAL A 177 -4.65 -5.03 2.21
CA VAL A 177 -4.31 -4.69 0.81
C VAL A 177 -4.24 -3.18 0.64
N MET A 178 -5.24 -2.42 1.12
CA MET A 178 -5.23 -0.96 1.07
C MET A 178 -4.01 -0.38 1.79
N MET A 179 -3.70 -0.92 2.98
CA MET A 179 -2.55 -0.50 3.76
C MET A 179 -1.22 -0.78 3.05
N LEU A 180 -1.08 -1.95 2.41
CA LEU A 180 0.08 -2.31 1.60
C LEU A 180 0.23 -1.40 0.38
N ASN A 181 -0.88 -1.05 -0.25
CA ASN A 181 -0.91 -0.12 -1.38
C ASN A 181 -0.44 1.27 -0.96
N ASP A 182 -1.04 1.84 0.09
CA ASP A 182 -0.75 3.19 0.57
C ASP A 182 0.68 3.36 1.09
N THR A 183 1.35 2.24 1.42
CA THR A 183 2.69 2.26 2.01
C THR A 183 3.75 1.70 1.09
N VAL A 184 3.91 0.37 1.10
CA VAL A 184 5.04 -0.28 0.47
C VAL A 184 4.96 -0.21 -1.05
N TYR A 185 3.76 -0.28 -1.63
CA TYR A 185 3.61 -0.06 -3.06
C TYR A 185 3.88 1.40 -3.45
N SER A 186 3.38 2.38 -2.69
CA SER A 186 3.71 3.79 -2.92
C SER A 186 5.22 4.08 -2.81
N LEU A 187 5.93 3.47 -1.85
CA LEU A 187 7.40 3.56 -1.75
C LEU A 187 8.10 2.93 -2.95
N TYR A 188 7.57 1.81 -3.46
CA TYR A 188 8.06 1.22 -4.70
C TYR A 188 7.84 2.17 -5.89
N GLN A 189 6.67 2.78 -6.02
CA GLN A 189 6.39 3.76 -7.09
C GLN A 189 7.28 4.99 -6.99
N GLU A 190 7.51 5.52 -5.79
CA GLU A 190 8.43 6.63 -5.55
C GLU A 190 9.85 6.29 -6.03
N TYR A 191 10.36 5.10 -5.68
CA TYR A 191 11.66 4.63 -6.17
C TYR A 191 11.71 4.56 -7.70
N GLN A 192 10.69 3.97 -8.32
CA GLN A 192 10.63 3.81 -9.78
C GLN A 192 10.61 5.16 -10.49
N TYR A 193 9.80 6.11 -9.99
CA TYR A 193 9.75 7.47 -10.51
C TYR A 193 11.11 8.17 -10.36
N ASN A 194 11.69 8.18 -9.16
CA ASN A 194 12.98 8.83 -8.91
C ASN A 194 14.11 8.21 -9.73
N LYS A 195 14.05 6.91 -10.00
CA LYS A 195 15.01 6.23 -10.87
C LYS A 195 14.83 6.61 -12.33
N ALA A 196 13.59 6.69 -12.83
CA ALA A 196 13.30 7.12 -14.19
C ALA A 196 13.67 8.60 -14.43
N ALA A 197 13.58 9.43 -13.40
CA ALA A 197 13.97 10.84 -13.43
C ALA A 197 15.49 11.07 -13.16
N ASP A 198 16.31 10.02 -13.13
CA ASP A 198 17.76 10.06 -12.85
C ASP A 198 18.12 10.76 -11.52
N LEU A 199 17.23 10.71 -10.53
CA LEU A 199 17.43 11.31 -9.20
C LEU A 199 18.10 10.34 -8.21
N ILE A 200 17.93 9.03 -8.40
CA ILE A 200 18.61 7.97 -7.64
C ILE A 200 19.86 7.52 -8.40
N LYS A 201 21.00 7.47 -7.71
CA LYS A 201 22.31 7.10 -8.24
C LYS A 201 22.62 5.61 -8.17
#